data_AF-A0A6A5T5A6-F1
#
_entry.id   AF-A0A6A5T5A6-F1
#
_cell.length_a   1.000
_cell.length_b   1.000
_cell.length_c   1.000
_cell.angle_alpha   90.00
_cell.angle_beta   90.00
_cell.angle_gamma   90.00
#
_symmetry.space_group_name_H-M   'P 1'
#
loop_
_entity.id
_entity.type
_entity.pdbx_description
1 polymer ?
#
loop_
_entity_poly.entity_id
_entity_poly.type
_entity_poly.pdbx_seq_one_letter_code
_entity_poly.pdbx_strand_id
1 'polypeptide(L)'
;MTKDVATGNQVRLPAAGQERKRPTLLSINQTEVTIIVEVEPRPFFVYKDLFCHYSDYFRGTFEGQFRESEEKPICLEDIYERVFRLFQCWLYAQ
;
A
#
# COMPACT_ATOMS: atom_id res chain seq x y z
N MET A 1 -28.18 21.79 24.80
CA MET A 1 -26.72 21.77 25.09
C MET A 1 -26.37 20.35 25.49
N THR A 2 -25.90 19.57 24.51
CA THR A 2 -24.51 19.01 24.37
C THR A 2 -24.37 17.66 25.07
N LYS A 3 -24.42 16.55 24.30
CA LYS A 3 -23.29 15.68 23.83
C LYS A 3 -22.96 14.63 24.91
N ASP A 4 -22.83 13.32 24.65
CA ASP A 4 -21.90 12.56 23.79
C ASP A 4 -22.44 11.11 23.62
N VAL A 5 -22.49 10.52 22.40
CA VAL A 5 -21.46 9.72 21.70
C VAL A 5 -21.07 8.40 22.41
N ALA A 6 -21.45 7.28 21.78
CA ALA A 6 -20.54 6.17 21.41
C ALA A 6 -21.31 5.09 20.62
N THR A 7 -21.52 5.30 19.32
CA THR A 7 -21.90 4.21 18.41
C THR A 7 -20.64 3.44 18.04
N GLY A 8 -20.58 2.17 18.45
CA GLY A 8 -19.47 1.27 18.17
C GLY A 8 -19.17 1.19 16.67
N ASN A 9 -17.94 1.55 16.31
CA ASN A 9 -17.48 1.50 14.93
C ASN A 9 -17.11 0.04 14.62
N GLN A 10 -17.98 -0.65 13.89
CA GLN A 10 -17.69 -1.98 13.35
C GLN A 10 -16.60 -1.83 12.28
N VAL A 11 -15.37 -2.19 12.63
CA VAL A 11 -14.28 -2.35 11.66
C VAL A 11 -14.62 -3.54 10.79
N ARG A 12 -15.19 -3.29 9.61
CA ARG A 12 -15.44 -4.32 8.61
C ARG A 12 -14.10 -4.71 8.01
N LEU A 13 -13.54 -5.83 8.46
CA LEU A 13 -12.38 -6.46 7.83
C LEU A 13 -12.70 -6.73 6.35
N PRO A 14 -11.83 -6.36 5.40
CA PRO A 14 -12.03 -6.72 4.01
C PRO A 14 -11.97 -8.24 3.88
N ALA A 15 -12.91 -8.82 3.13
CA ALA A 15 -13.00 -10.25 2.91
C ALA A 15 -11.68 -10.76 2.33
N ALA A 16 -11.02 -11.65 3.08
CA ALA A 16 -9.85 -12.37 2.61
C ALA A 16 -10.24 -13.28 1.44
N GLY A 17 -9.41 -13.27 0.39
CA GLY A 17 -9.44 -14.30 -0.66
C GLY A 17 -10.43 -14.07 -1.80
N GLN A 18 -10.26 -13.01 -2.59
CA GLN A 18 -10.69 -13.04 -3.99
C GLN A 18 -9.49 -13.44 -4.85
N GLU A 19 -9.65 -14.46 -5.68
CA GLU A 19 -8.72 -14.83 -6.77
C GLU A 19 -8.57 -13.62 -7.70
N ARG A 20 -7.53 -12.81 -7.47
CA ARG A 20 -7.30 -11.61 -8.28
C ARG A 20 -6.58 -12.03 -9.56
N LYS A 21 -7.14 -11.70 -10.71
CA LYS A 21 -6.48 -11.93 -12.01
C LYS A 21 -5.17 -11.16 -12.04
N ARG A 22 -4.09 -11.83 -12.47
CA ARG A 22 -2.75 -11.23 -12.54
C ARG A 22 -2.79 -9.91 -13.32
N PRO A 23 -2.32 -8.79 -12.73
CA PRO A 23 -2.17 -7.55 -13.44
C PRO A 23 -0.99 -7.66 -14.39
N THR A 24 -1.15 -7.15 -15.60
CA THR A 24 -0.03 -6.86 -16.50
C THR A 24 0.28 -5.38 -16.43
N LEU A 25 1.50 -4.98 -16.82
CA LEU A 25 1.88 -3.56 -16.94
C LEU A 25 0.84 -2.77 -17.78
N LEU A 26 0.31 -3.40 -18.83
CA LEU A 26 -0.67 -2.77 -19.72
C LEU A 26 -2.08 -2.65 -19.13
N SER A 27 -2.39 -3.39 -18.06
CA SER A 27 -3.73 -3.41 -17.44
C SER A 27 -3.82 -2.63 -16.13
N ILE A 28 -2.70 -2.17 -15.58
CA ILE A 28 -2.67 -1.37 -14.34
C ILE A 28 -2.76 0.12 -14.65
N ASN A 29 -3.34 0.88 -13.72
CA ASN A 29 -3.18 2.32 -13.69
C ASN A 29 -1.72 2.64 -13.37
N GLN A 30 -1.08 3.48 -14.18
CA GLN A 30 0.33 3.82 -14.06
C GLN A 30 0.59 4.86 -12.94
N THR A 31 -0.22 4.84 -11.88
CA THR A 31 -0.03 5.69 -10.72
C THR A 31 1.20 5.21 -9.96
N GLU A 32 2.25 6.02 -10.00
CA GLU A 32 3.49 5.78 -9.29
C GLU A 32 3.39 6.32 -7.85
N VAL A 33 3.94 5.56 -6.91
CA VAL A 33 4.02 5.93 -5.49
C VAL A 33 5.46 5.83 -5.02
N THR A 34 5.82 6.71 -4.08
CA THR A 34 7.15 6.75 -3.48
C THR A 34 7.17 6.03 -2.14
N ILE A 35 8.05 5.05 -1.99
CA ILE A 35 8.34 4.37 -0.72
C ILE A 35 9.71 4.80 -0.23
N ILE A 36 9.81 5.26 1.02
CA ILE A 36 11.07 5.59 1.69
C ILE A 36 11.37 4.48 2.68
N VAL A 37 12.56 3.89 2.57
CA VAL A 37 13.01 2.84 3.48
C VAL A 37 13.94 3.47 4.53
N GLU A 38 13.57 3.44 5.82
CA GLU A 38 14.20 4.34 6.81
C GLU A 38 15.58 3.89 7.34
N VAL A 39 15.88 2.58 7.33
CA VAL A 39 17.19 2.09 7.83
C VAL A 39 18.35 2.61 6.98
N GLU A 40 18.10 2.75 5.67
CA GLU A 40 18.98 3.39 4.71
C GLU A 40 18.11 4.27 3.81
N PRO A 41 17.86 5.54 4.18
CA PRO A 41 16.89 6.42 3.50
C PRO A 41 17.08 6.46 1.99
N ARG A 42 16.23 5.71 1.29
CA ARG A 42 16.22 5.59 -0.16
C ARG A 42 14.79 5.61 -0.69
N PRO A 43 14.50 6.49 -1.67
CA PRO A 43 13.22 6.48 -2.35
C PRO A 43 13.16 5.33 -3.37
N PHE A 44 12.03 4.66 -3.40
CA PHE A 44 11.67 3.65 -4.38
C PHE A 44 10.37 4.04 -5.06
N PHE A 45 10.34 3.90 -6.38
CA PHE A 45 9.16 4.20 -7.17
C PHE A 45 8.51 2.91 -7.67
N VAL A 46 7.23 2.74 -7.36
CA VAL A 46 6.48 1.52 -7.68
C VAL A 46 5.05 1.88 -8.07
N TYR A 47 4.42 1.05 -8.92
CA TYR A 47 3.02 1.25 -9.27
C TYR A 47 2.07 0.86 -8.13
N LYS A 48 1.18 1.79 -7.77
CA LYS A 48 0.16 1.64 -6.72
C LYS A 48 -0.67 0.37 -6.89
N ASP A 49 -1.12 0.11 -8.11
CA ASP A 49 -1.99 -1.03 -8.43
C ASP A 49 -1.29 -2.38 -8.18
N LEU A 50 0.03 -2.48 -8.41
CA LEU A 50 0.78 -3.69 -8.10
C LEU A 50 0.85 -3.91 -6.59
N PHE A 51 1.11 -2.87 -5.82
CA PHE A 51 1.08 -2.97 -4.36
C PHE A 51 -0.30 -3.34 -3.83
N CYS A 52 -1.36 -2.64 -4.26
CA CYS A 52 -2.71 -2.95 -3.83
C CYS A 52 -3.11 -4.39 -4.19
N HIS A 53 -2.65 -4.89 -5.34
CA HIS A 53 -2.95 -6.23 -5.81
C HIS A 53 -2.26 -7.32 -4.98
N TYR A 54 -0.96 -7.18 -4.71
CA TYR A 54 -0.16 -8.22 -4.05
C TYR A 54 -0.01 -8.04 -2.53
N SER A 55 -0.46 -6.92 -1.98
CA SER A 55 -0.34 -6.62 -0.55
C SER A 55 -1.58 -5.91 0.00
N ASP A 56 -2.27 -6.59 0.91
CA ASP A 56 -3.40 -6.02 1.62
C ASP A 56 -3.00 -4.88 2.56
N TYR A 57 -1.75 -4.89 3.05
CA TYR A 57 -1.18 -3.77 3.80
C TYR A 57 -1.21 -2.50 2.96
N PHE A 58 -0.59 -2.54 1.77
CA PHE A 58 -0.53 -1.36 0.92
C PHE A 58 -1.90 -0.96 0.39
N ARG A 59 -2.78 -1.92 0.10
CA ARG A 59 -4.18 -1.62 -0.25
C ARG A 59 -4.88 -0.84 0.86
N GLY A 60 -4.76 -1.27 2.12
CA GLY A 60 -5.30 -0.57 3.27
C GLY A 60 -4.69 0.82 3.46
N THR A 61 -3.39 0.96 3.23
CA THR A 61 -2.68 2.24 3.31
C THR A 61 -3.10 3.21 2.20
N PHE A 62 -3.31 2.71 0.98
CA PHE A 62 -3.59 3.50 -0.21
C PHE A 62 -5.06 3.84 -0.47
N GLU A 63 -5.96 2.94 -0.07
CA GLU A 63 -7.41 3.03 -0.32
C GLU A 63 -8.20 3.23 0.99
N GLY A 64 -7.51 3.26 2.13
CA GLY A 64 -8.12 3.49 3.44
C GLY A 64 -8.64 4.91 3.64
N GLN A 65 -9.23 5.16 4.81
CA GLN A 65 -9.81 6.47 5.17
C GLN A 65 -8.75 7.58 5.39
N PHE A 66 -7.47 7.25 5.27
CA PHE A 66 -6.37 8.17 5.48
C PHE A 66 -6.03 8.88 4.16
N ARG A 67 -6.76 9.96 3.87
CA ARG A 67 -6.60 10.86 2.71
C ARG A 67 -5.20 11.46 2.51
N GLU A 68 -4.25 11.23 3.41
CA GLU A 68 -2.86 11.66 3.22
C GLU A 68 -2.08 10.86 2.15
N SER A 69 -2.69 9.78 1.64
CA SER A 69 -2.08 8.82 0.73
C SER A 69 -1.86 9.30 -0.71
N GLU A 70 -2.45 10.41 -1.16
CA GLU A 70 -2.36 10.77 -2.58
C GLU A 70 -1.04 11.47 -2.95
N GLU A 71 -0.31 12.02 -1.98
CA GLU A 71 0.89 12.83 -2.29
C GLU A 71 2.09 12.58 -1.35
N LYS A 72 1.90 11.90 -0.20
CA LYS A 72 3.00 11.68 0.74
C LYS A 72 3.73 10.35 0.47
N PRO A 73 5.06 10.33 0.58
CA PRO A 73 5.81 9.08 0.54
C PRO A 73 5.42 8.20 1.73
N ILE A 74 5.35 6.88 1.51
CA ILE A 74 5.19 5.91 2.60
C ILE A 74 6.57 5.62 3.17
N CYS A 75 6.75 5.91 4.45
CA CYS A 75 7.94 5.48 5.18
C CYS A 75 7.75 4.04 5.69
N LEU A 76 8.72 3.18 5.39
CA LEU A 76 8.84 1.84 5.96
C LEU A 76 9.98 1.85 6.97
N GLU A 77 9.59 1.86 8.23
CA GLU A 77 10.48 1.68 9.38
C GLU A 77 11.05 0.26 9.39
N ASP A 78 12.28 0.08 9.87
CA ASP A 78 12.94 -1.22 10.08
C ASP A 78 13.14 -2.14 8.86
N ILE A 79 12.91 -1.63 7.64
CA ILE A 79 13.21 -2.36 6.41
C ILE A 79 14.60 -1.94 5.90
N TYR A 80 15.40 -2.92 5.47
CA TYR A 80 16.67 -2.63 4.77
C TYR A 80 16.43 -2.45 3.27
N GLU A 81 17.22 -1.57 2.64
CA GLU A 81 17.19 -1.31 1.19
C GLU A 81 17.19 -2.62 0.36
N ARG A 82 18.08 -3.55 0.70
CA ARG A 82 18.21 -4.86 0.02
C ARG A 82 16.95 -5.71 0.06
N VAL A 83 16.21 -5.67 1.17
CA VAL A 83 14.98 -6.46 1.36
C VAL A 83 13.88 -5.87 0.50
N PHE A 84 13.75 -4.54 0.51
CA PHE A 84 12.77 -3.86 -0.31
C PHE A 84 13.05 -4.03 -1.81
N ARG A 85 14.32 -3.98 -2.23
CA ARG A 85 14.71 -4.28 -3.62
C ARG A 85 14.30 -5.68 -4.07
N LEU A 86 14.53 -6.69 -3.23
CA LEU A 86 14.12 -8.06 -3.54
C LEU A 86 12.61 -8.17 -3.72
N PHE A 87 11.85 -7.52 -2.83
CA PHE A 87 10.40 -7.43 -2.94
C PHE A 87 9.95 -6.74 -4.23
N GLN A 88 10.56 -5.61 -4.58
CA GLN A 88 10.28 -4.90 -5.82
C GLN A 88 10.58 -5.76 -7.06
N CYS A 89 11.71 -6.46 -7.09
CA CYS A 89 12.04 -7.39 -8.18
C CYS A 89 11.00 -8.51 -8.31
N TRP A 90 10.57 -9.10 -7.19
CA TRP A 90 9.51 -10.10 -7.18
C TRP A 90 8.19 -9.53 -7.69
N LEU A 91 7.84 -8.30 -7.27
CA LEU A 91 6.59 -7.63 -7.61
C LEU A 91 6.45 -7.37 -9.12
N TYR A 92 7.53 -6.94 -9.77
CA TYR A 92 7.57 -6.71 -11.22
C TYR A 92 7.72 -7.98 -12.07
N ALA A 93 8.05 -9.12 -11.44
CA ALA A 93 8.20 -10.41 -12.12
C ALA A 93 6.92 -11.26 -12.10
N GLN A 94 5.84 -10.81 -11.45
CA GLN A 94 4.54 -11.52 -11.42
C GLN A 94 3.78 -11.42 -12.74
#